data_AF-A0A7Y5CSW8-F1
#
_entry.id   AF-A0A7Y5CSW8-F1
#
_cell.length_a   1.000
_cell.length_b   1.000
_cell.length_c   1.000
_cell.angle_alpha   90.00
_cell.angle_beta   90.00
_cell.angle_gamma   90.00
#
_symmetry.space_group_name_H-M   'P 1'
#
loop_
_entity.id
_entity.type
_entity.pdbx_description
1 polymer ?
#
loop_
_entity_poly.entity_id
_entity_poly.type
_entity_poly.pdbx_seq_one_letter_code
_entity_poly.pdbx_strand_id
1 'polypeptide(L)'
;MKAEYSPYHTICFLCQGSAEKYLKAYLISQGWELEKIHDLQRLLGHALSYDQSFSELVPQAETLNEYITEGRYPGDLPFESIGKAEAEEALAAAEKIAEFVLAKLAA
;
A
#
# COMPACT_ATOMS: atom_id res chain seq x y z
N MET A 1 -19.71 2.15 26.87
CA MET A 1 -19.24 1.37 25.71
C MET A 1 -18.62 2.38 24.76
N LYS A 2 -17.30 2.36 24.53
CA LYS A 2 -16.64 3.36 23.67
C LYS A 2 -17.09 3.16 22.22
N ALA A 3 -17.28 4.28 21.51
CA ALA A 3 -17.85 4.39 20.16
C ALA A 3 -17.39 3.29 19.20
N GLU A 4 -18.31 2.85 18.34
CA GLU A 4 -18.13 1.81 17.32
C GLU A 4 -16.79 1.96 16.58
N TYR A 5 -15.93 0.95 16.72
CA TYR A 5 -14.69 0.87 15.98
C TYR A 5 -15.01 0.55 14.52
N SER A 6 -14.86 1.52 13.64
CA SER A 6 -14.99 1.31 12.19
C SER A 6 -13.84 0.42 11.70
N PRO A 7 -14.12 -0.79 11.15
CA PRO A 7 -13.07 -1.72 10.73
C PRO A 7 -12.32 -1.24 9.49
N TYR A 8 -12.84 -0.26 8.76
CA TYR A 8 -12.33 0.18 7.46
C TYR A 8 -10.91 0.74 7.56
N HIS A 9 -10.60 1.52 8.60
CA HIS A 9 -9.24 1.97 8.88
C HIS A 9 -8.24 0.82 9.01
N THR A 10 -8.63 -0.25 9.73
CA THR A 10 -7.78 -1.44 9.86
C THR A 10 -7.59 -2.15 8.52
N ILE A 11 -8.65 -2.24 7.73
CA ILE A 11 -8.58 -2.87 6.40
C ILE A 11 -7.60 -2.10 5.51
N CYS A 12 -7.72 -0.77 5.41
CA CYS A 12 -6.79 0.05 4.62
C CYS A 12 -5.34 -0.10 5.10
N PHE A 13 -5.11 -0.07 6.42
CA PHE A 13 -3.80 -0.28 7.02
C PHE A 13 -3.19 -1.64 6.66
N LEU A 14 -3.99 -2.71 6.72
CA LEU A 14 -3.54 -4.05 6.35
C LEU A 14 -3.27 -4.17 4.84
N CYS A 15 -4.08 -3.53 3.99
CA CYS A 15 -3.88 -3.51 2.54
C CYS A 15 -2.58 -2.82 2.17
N GLN A 16 -2.31 -1.63 2.72
CA GLN A 16 -1.05 -0.93 2.53
C GLN A 16 0.14 -1.77 2.99
N GLY A 17 0.07 -2.35 4.19
CA GLY A 17 1.13 -3.18 4.73
C GLY A 17 1.32 -4.49 3.97
N SER A 18 0.29 -5.00 3.30
CA SER A 18 0.39 -6.15 2.38
C SER A 18 1.16 -5.77 1.12
N ALA A 19 0.75 -4.68 0.45
CA ALA A 19 1.42 -4.14 -0.72
C ALA A 19 2.90 -3.84 -0.46
N GLU A 20 3.24 -3.27 0.70
CA GLU A 20 4.62 -3.02 1.14
C GLU A 20 5.47 -4.31 1.09
N LYS A 21 4.93 -5.42 1.60
CA LYS A 21 5.64 -6.70 1.67
C LYS A 21 5.86 -7.28 0.27
N TYR A 22 4.90 -7.17 -0.63
CA TYR A 22 5.08 -7.60 -2.02
C TYR A 22 6.17 -6.79 -2.73
N LEU A 23 6.12 -5.46 -2.66
CA LEU A 23 7.16 -4.63 -3.27
C LEU A 23 8.55 -4.94 -2.71
N LYS A 24 8.67 -5.11 -1.39
CA LYS A 24 9.93 -5.52 -0.75
C LYS A 24 10.38 -6.92 -1.17
N ALA A 25 9.46 -7.87 -1.35
CA ALA A 25 9.80 -9.21 -1.83
C ALA A 25 10.43 -9.16 -3.24
N TYR A 26 9.86 -8.36 -4.15
CA TYR A 26 10.47 -8.12 -5.45
C TYR A 26 11.84 -7.45 -5.34
N LEU A 27 11.97 -6.37 -4.57
CA LEU A 27 13.26 -5.70 -4.39
C LEU A 27 14.34 -6.65 -3.87
N ILE A 28 14.02 -7.43 -2.83
CA ILE A 28 14.93 -8.43 -2.26
C ILE A 28 15.31 -9.48 -3.32
N SER A 29 14.38 -9.91 -4.18
CA SER A 29 14.70 -10.85 -5.25
C SER A 29 15.65 -10.26 -6.30
N GLN A 30 15.70 -8.94 -6.44
CA GLN A 30 16.67 -8.23 -7.28
C GLN A 30 18.01 -7.92 -6.57
N GLY A 31 18.18 -8.40 -5.33
CA GLY A 31 19.38 -8.16 -4.52
C GLY A 31 19.42 -6.83 -3.78
N TRP A 32 18.29 -6.12 -3.69
CA TRP A 32 18.18 -4.94 -2.83
C TRP A 32 18.23 -5.32 -1.35
N GLU A 33 18.97 -4.56 -0.54
CA GLU A 33 19.03 -4.76 0.90
C GLU A 33 17.78 -4.21 1.58
N LEU A 34 17.21 -4.98 2.50
CA LEU A 34 15.96 -4.60 3.17
C LEU A 34 16.13 -3.33 4.02
N GLU A 35 15.46 -2.25 3.61
CA GLU A 35 15.37 -1.00 4.37
C GLU A 35 14.02 -0.81 5.08
N LYS A 36 14.03 -0.04 6.17
CA LYS A 36 12.83 0.37 6.91
C LYS A 36 12.10 1.52 6.20
N ILE A 37 11.53 1.21 5.04
CA ILE A 37 10.69 2.12 4.25
C ILE A 37 9.25 1.60 4.27
N HIS A 38 8.31 2.47 4.65
CA HIS A 38 6.87 2.17 4.64
C HIS A 38 6.12 2.88 3.52
N ASP A 39 6.77 3.84 2.87
CA ASP A 39 6.19 4.57 1.76
C ASP A 39 6.26 3.72 0.48
N LEU A 40 5.10 3.41 -0.09
CA LEU A 40 5.02 2.55 -1.29
C LEU A 40 5.59 3.22 -2.53
N GLN A 41 5.42 4.54 -2.71
CA GLN A 41 6.00 5.26 -3.85
C GLN A 41 7.52 5.25 -3.80
N ARG A 42 8.12 5.36 -2.61
CA ARG A 42 9.58 5.20 -2.44
C ARG A 42 10.04 3.80 -2.81
N LEU A 43 9.33 2.76 -2.38
CA LEU A 43 9.63 1.38 -2.77
C LEU A 43 9.49 1.17 -4.29
N LEU A 44 8.47 1.75 -4.93
CA LEU A 44 8.33 1.75 -6.38
C LEU A 44 9.48 2.48 -7.07
N GLY A 45 9.95 3.61 -6.52
CA GLY A 45 11.13 4.31 -7.01
C GLY A 45 12.38 3.42 -7.08
N HIS A 46 12.58 2.56 -6.07
CA HIS A 46 13.62 1.54 -6.13
C HIS A 46 13.31 0.46 -7.17
N ALA A 47 12.07 -0.04 -7.23
CA ALA A 47 11.69 -1.12 -8.15
C ALA A 47 11.84 -0.72 -9.62
N LEU A 48 11.53 0.54 -9.95
CA LEU A 48 11.72 1.12 -11.28
C LEU A 48 13.17 1.07 -11.77
N SER A 49 14.16 1.10 -10.87
CA SER A 49 15.57 0.96 -11.27
C SER A 49 15.90 -0.43 -11.83
N TYR A 50 15.07 -1.44 -11.53
CA TYR A 50 15.20 -2.80 -12.03
C TYR A 50 14.22 -3.11 -13.17
N ASP A 51 12.96 -2.66 -13.06
CA ASP A 51 11.93 -2.88 -14.07
C ASP A 51 10.97 -1.69 -14.16
N GLN A 52 10.98 -1.02 -15.32
CA GLN A 52 10.20 0.18 -15.59
C GLN A 52 8.67 -0.06 -15.62
N SER A 53 8.22 -1.30 -15.80
CA SER A 53 6.79 -1.62 -15.77
C SER A 53 6.15 -1.43 -14.40
N PHE A 54 6.94 -1.33 -13.32
CA PHE A 54 6.42 -0.97 -11.99
C PHE A 54 5.77 0.43 -11.93
N SER A 55 5.97 1.27 -12.96
CA SER A 55 5.29 2.56 -13.08
C SER A 55 3.77 2.42 -13.16
N GLU A 56 3.25 1.25 -13.60
CA GLU A 56 1.82 0.94 -13.65
C GLU A 56 1.15 0.87 -12.28
N LEU A 57 1.94 0.75 -11.21
CA LEU A 57 1.49 0.62 -9.82
C LEU A 57 1.49 1.96 -9.05
N VAL A 58 1.98 3.05 -9.66
CA VAL A 58 2.06 4.37 -9.00
C VAL A 58 0.71 4.82 -8.44
N PRO A 59 -0.42 4.74 -9.17
CA PRO A 59 -1.72 5.16 -8.64
C PRO A 59 -2.13 4.34 -7.40
N GLN A 60 -1.89 3.03 -7.40
CA GLN A 60 -2.24 2.15 -6.28
C GLN A 60 -1.40 2.46 -5.04
N ALA A 61 -0.11 2.74 -5.23
CA ALA A 61 0.80 3.11 -4.14
C ALA A 61 0.43 4.46 -3.51
N GLU A 62 0.03 5.44 -4.33
CA GLU A 62 -0.48 6.75 -3.87
C GLU A 62 -1.72 6.57 -3.00
N THR A 63 -2.76 5.92 -3.54
CA THR A 63 -4.02 5.66 -2.83
C THR A 63 -3.80 4.96 -1.49
N LEU A 64 -2.98 3.90 -1.46
CA LEU A 64 -2.71 3.15 -0.24
C LEU A 64 -1.91 3.95 0.80
N ASN A 65 -0.98 4.81 0.37
CA ASN A 65 -0.25 5.71 1.26
C ASN A 65 -1.19 6.76 1.88
N GLU A 66 -2.11 7.32 1.09
CA GLU A 66 -3.08 8.32 1.54
C GLU A 66 -3.93 7.77 2.70
N TYR A 67 -4.52 6.58 2.54
CA TYR A 67 -5.41 5.99 3.55
C TYR A 67 -4.75 5.62 4.88
N ILE A 68 -3.42 5.49 4.93
CA ILE A 68 -2.73 5.28 6.21
C ILE A 68 -2.22 6.58 6.83
N THR A 69 -2.17 7.67 6.05
CA THR A 69 -1.85 9.02 6.53
C THR A 69 -3.08 9.77 7.03
N GLU A 70 -4.21 9.62 6.35
CA GLU A 70 -5.51 10.14 6.76
C GLU A 70 -5.97 9.41 8.03
N GLY A 71 -6.28 10.16 9.10
CA GLY A 71 -6.72 9.60 10.38
C GLY A 71 -5.64 9.50 11.48
N ARG A 72 -4.39 9.92 11.22
CA ARG A 72 -3.34 9.98 12.28
C ARG A 72 -3.40 11.21 13.17
N TYR A 73 -4.05 12.30 12.75
CA TYR A 73 -4.19 13.50 13.56
C TYR A 73 -5.67 13.88 13.74
N PRO A 74 -6.17 13.96 14.99
CA PRO A 74 -7.56 14.30 15.29
C PRO A 74 -7.97 15.74 14.95
N GLY A 75 -7.14 16.48 14.21
CA GLY A 75 -7.33 17.91 13.91
C GLY A 75 -7.57 18.25 12.43
N ASP A 76 -7.23 17.38 11.47
CA ASP A 76 -7.20 17.79 10.06
C ASP A 76 -8.44 17.36 9.26
N LEU A 77 -9.05 16.21 9.55
CA LEU A 77 -10.35 15.79 9.02
C LEU A 77 -11.00 14.81 10.01
N PRO A 78 -12.35 14.76 10.11
CA PRO A 78 -12.99 13.78 10.97
C PRO A 78 -12.59 12.38 10.53
N PHE A 79 -12.27 11.51 11.49
CA PHE A 79 -11.97 10.07 11.36
C PHE A 79 -13.03 9.28 10.54
N GLU A 80 -14.13 9.95 10.19
CA GLU A 80 -15.27 9.52 9.39
C GLU A 80 -15.03 9.49 7.87
N SER A 81 -13.85 9.88 7.34
CA SER A 81 -13.59 9.85 5.89
C SER A 81 -13.35 8.45 5.31
N ILE A 82 -12.82 7.51 6.09
CA ILE A 82 -12.58 6.13 5.63
C ILE A 82 -13.80 5.25 5.95
N GLY A 83 -14.55 4.97 4.89
CA GLY A 83 -15.71 4.10 4.89
C GLY A 83 -15.46 2.80 4.12
N LYS A 84 -16.57 2.14 3.78
CA LYS A 84 -16.55 0.88 3.04
C LYS A 84 -15.92 1.02 1.65
N ALA A 85 -16.20 2.14 0.96
CA ALA A 85 -15.71 2.38 -0.40
C ALA A 85 -14.18 2.45 -0.44
N GLU A 86 -13.57 3.20 0.49
CA GLU A 86 -12.13 3.34 0.62
C GLU A 86 -11.47 1.98 0.98
N ALA A 87 -12.12 1.18 1.82
CA ALA A 87 -11.64 -0.17 2.14
C ALA A 87 -11.70 -1.13 0.93
N GLU A 88 -12.73 -1.04 0.10
CA GLU A 88 -12.85 -1.80 -1.15
C GLU A 88 -11.82 -1.35 -2.18
N GLU A 89 -11.58 -0.04 -2.30
CA GLU A 89 -10.54 0.54 -3.16
C GLU A 89 -9.12 0.14 -2.70
N ALA A 90 -8.86 0.20 -1.39
CA ALA A 90 -7.60 -0.25 -0.81
C ALA A 90 -7.33 -1.75 -1.07
N LEU A 91 -8.37 -2.58 -0.94
CA LEU A 91 -8.25 -4.01 -1.23
C LEU A 91 -7.90 -4.25 -2.71
N ALA A 92 -8.63 -3.61 -3.63
CA ALA A 92 -8.37 -3.74 -5.07
C ALA A 92 -6.96 -3.24 -5.45
N ALA A 93 -6.50 -2.15 -4.83
CA ALA A 93 -5.15 -1.62 -5.03
C ALA A 93 -4.07 -2.61 -4.54
N ALA A 94 -4.26 -3.19 -3.36
CA ALA A 94 -3.33 -4.18 -2.80
C ALA A 94 -3.31 -5.49 -3.61
N GLU A 95 -4.47 -5.96 -4.09
CA GLU A 95 -4.57 -7.13 -4.97
C GLU A 95 -3.83 -6.90 -6.28
N LYS A 96 -4.04 -5.74 -6.94
CA LYS A 96 -3.32 -5.40 -8.17
C LYS A 96 -1.80 -5.39 -7.98
N ILE A 97 -1.30 -4.83 -6.89
CA ILE A 97 0.14 -4.84 -6.57
C ILE A 97 0.63 -6.27 -6.36
N ALA A 98 -0.13 -7.08 -5.60
CA ALA A 98 0.23 -8.47 -5.34
C ALA A 98 0.30 -9.31 -6.62
N GLU A 99 -0.72 -9.24 -7.46
CA GLU A 99 -0.78 -9.96 -8.74
C GLU A 99 0.38 -9.57 -9.66
N PHE A 100 0.63 -8.27 -9.80
CA PHE A 100 1.73 -7.76 -10.61
C PHE A 100 3.07 -8.28 -10.12
N VAL A 101 3.34 -8.15 -8.81
CA VAL A 101 4.61 -8.60 -8.21
C VAL A 101 4.78 -10.11 -8.34
N LEU A 102 3.74 -10.89 -8.08
CA LEU A 102 3.80 -12.35 -8.20
C LEU A 102 4.11 -12.79 -9.63
N ALA A 103 3.55 -12.10 -10.63
CA ALA A 103 3.89 -12.36 -12.04
C ALA A 103 5.36 -12.06 -12.34
N LYS A 104 5.96 -11.04 -11.71
CA LYS A 104 7.39 -10.71 -11.84
C LYS A 104 8.31 -11.69 -11.14
N LEU A 105 7.86 -12.30 -10.04
CA LEU A 105 8.63 -13.29 -9.28
C LEU A 105 8.56 -14.70 -9.88
N ALA A 106 7.54 -15.00 -10.69
CA ALA A 106 7.38 -16.28 -11.38
C ALA A 106 8.13 -16.36 -12.72
N ALA A 107 8.67 -15.24 -13.20
CA ALA A 107 9.43 -15.12 -14.45
C ALA A 107 10.93 -15.36 -14.20
#